data_AF-A0AA43F9Y7-F1
#
_entry.id   AF-A0AA43F9Y7-F1
#
_cell.length_a   1.000
_cell.length_b   1.000
_cell.length_c   1.000
_cell.angle_alpha   90.00
_cell.angle_beta   90.00
_cell.angle_gamma   90.00
#
_symmetry.space_group_name_H-M   'P 1'
#
loop_
_entity.id
_entity.type
_entity.pdbx_description
1 polymer ?
#
loop_
_entity_poly.entity_id
_entity_poly.type
_entity_poly.pdbx_seq_one_letter_code
_entity_poly.pdbx_strand_id
1 'polypeptide(L)'
;MSQLYGVTSGITPIADVAQAGSAGAAGTSGTSGFMDSLKSAIERVNDTQVEAGRAVDALMTGDTQDIHRTMVALQQADVSFQLMMQIRNKLVGAYEEIQRMQV
;
A
#
# COMPACT_ATOMS: atom_id res chain seq x y z
N MET A 1 10.84 57.27 -14.64
CA MET A 1 10.02 56.91 -13.47
C MET A 1 9.35 55.58 -13.80
N SER A 2 10.03 54.47 -13.52
CA SER A 2 9.85 53.63 -12.31
C SER A 2 8.55 52.83 -12.39
N GLN A 3 8.57 51.59 -12.86
CA GLN A 3 8.91 50.33 -12.14
C GLN A 3 7.65 49.63 -11.57
N LEU A 4 7.46 48.38 -12.04
CA LEU A 4 7.07 47.14 -11.33
C LEU A 4 5.73 47.00 -10.59
N TYR A 5 4.99 45.94 -10.96
CA TYR A 5 4.30 44.88 -10.18
C TYR A 5 3.14 44.35 -11.05
N GLY A 6 2.89 43.06 -11.28
CA GLY A 6 3.49 41.82 -10.82
C GLY A 6 2.74 40.67 -11.51
N VAL A 7 3.49 39.62 -11.85
CA VAL A 7 2.98 38.33 -12.32
C VAL A 7 2.22 37.66 -11.16
N THR A 8 0.92 37.40 -11.29
CA THR A 8 0.16 36.40 -10.51
C THR A 8 -1.31 36.43 -10.92
N SER A 9 -1.72 35.48 -11.77
CA SER A 9 -3.05 34.87 -11.78
C SER A 9 -3.05 33.72 -12.80
N GLY A 10 -2.11 32.80 -12.59
CA GLY A 10 -2.06 31.51 -13.27
C GLY A 10 -2.28 30.43 -12.23
N ILE A 11 -3.54 30.15 -11.90
CA ILE A 11 -4.02 28.89 -11.33
C ILE A 11 -5.53 28.79 -11.62
N THR A 12 -5.89 28.13 -12.72
CA THR A 12 -7.25 27.63 -12.94
C THR A 12 -7.49 26.43 -12.04
N PRO A 13 -8.61 26.38 -11.29
CA PRO A 13 -8.94 25.23 -10.45
C PRO A 13 -9.20 24.01 -11.35
N ILE A 14 -8.58 22.88 -11.01
CA ILE A 14 -8.87 21.60 -11.64
C ILE A 14 -10.33 21.21 -11.37
N ALA A 15 -11.14 21.23 -12.42
CA ALA A 15 -12.49 20.73 -12.39
C ALA A 15 -12.47 19.21 -12.16
N ASP A 16 -13.26 18.84 -11.17
CA ASP A 16 -13.59 17.52 -10.66
C ASP A 16 -13.86 16.49 -11.77
N VAL A 17 -13.11 15.38 -11.77
CA VAL A 17 -13.24 14.26 -12.72
C VAL A 17 -14.38 13.29 -12.33
N ALA A 18 -15.36 13.72 -11.53
CA ALA A 18 -16.51 12.88 -11.14
C ALA A 18 -17.65 12.89 -12.18
N GLN A 19 -17.33 12.70 -13.47
CA GLN A 19 -18.37 12.39 -14.46
C GLN A 19 -17.88 11.48 -15.60
N ALA A 20 -17.50 10.26 -15.24
CA ALA A 20 -17.51 9.13 -16.17
C ALA A 20 -17.71 7.82 -15.41
N GLY A 21 -18.96 7.44 -15.17
CA GLY A 21 -19.28 6.11 -14.63
C GLY A 21 -20.55 6.07 -13.78
N SER A 22 -21.71 6.36 -14.35
CA SER A 22 -22.99 6.12 -13.68
C SER A 22 -24.07 5.73 -14.69
N ALA A 23 -24.15 4.42 -14.99
CA ALA A 23 -25.39 3.74 -15.36
C ALA A 23 -25.14 2.22 -15.39
N GLY A 24 -25.55 1.52 -14.32
CA GLY A 24 -25.44 0.06 -14.25
C GLY A 24 -25.87 -0.54 -12.91
N ALA A 25 -27.15 -0.36 -12.57
CA ALA A 25 -28.01 -1.15 -11.69
C ALA A 25 -27.44 -1.69 -10.35
N ALA A 26 -28.00 -1.16 -9.26
CA ALA A 26 -27.98 -1.76 -7.93
C ALA A 26 -28.65 -3.15 -7.92
N GLY A 27 -28.00 -4.12 -7.28
CA GLY A 27 -28.56 -5.44 -6.97
C GLY A 27 -27.61 -6.26 -6.11
N THR A 28 -27.82 -6.23 -4.78
CA THR A 28 -27.39 -7.22 -3.78
C THR A 28 -26.20 -8.12 -4.15
N SER A 29 -24.98 -7.58 -4.18
CA SER A 29 -23.76 -8.35 -4.52
C SER A 29 -22.61 -8.17 -3.51
N GLY A 30 -22.89 -7.65 -2.31
CA GLY A 30 -21.87 -7.44 -1.26
C GLY A 30 -21.17 -8.72 -0.79
N THR A 31 -21.79 -9.89 -0.99
CA THR A 31 -21.20 -11.20 -0.64
C THR A 31 -20.50 -11.86 -1.83
N SER A 32 -20.96 -11.65 -3.07
CA SER A 32 -20.28 -12.21 -4.26
C SER A 32 -18.97 -11.48 -4.53
N GLY A 33 -18.97 -10.14 -4.52
CA GLY A 33 -17.76 -9.36 -4.85
C GLY A 33 -16.58 -9.58 -3.90
N PHE A 34 -16.83 -9.79 -2.61
CA PHE A 34 -15.78 -10.11 -1.64
C PHE A 34 -15.23 -11.52 -1.84
N MET A 35 -16.10 -12.51 -2.07
CA MET A 35 -15.71 -13.90 -2.33
C MET A 35 -14.93 -14.03 -3.64
N ASP A 36 -15.36 -13.33 -4.70
CA ASP A 36 -14.66 -13.25 -5.98
C ASP A 36 -13.30 -12.55 -5.83
N SER A 37 -13.23 -11.44 -5.08
CA SER A 37 -11.97 -10.77 -4.79
C SER A 37 -11.02 -11.64 -3.96
N LEU A 38 -11.55 -12.42 -3.00
CA LEU A 38 -10.78 -13.36 -2.19
C LEU A 38 -10.24 -14.50 -3.05
N LYS A 39 -11.07 -15.05 -3.95
CA LYS A 39 -10.66 -16.07 -4.90
C LYS A 39 -9.55 -15.57 -5.83
N SER A 40 -9.73 -14.38 -6.41
CA SER A 40 -8.69 -13.76 -7.24
C SER A 40 -7.43 -13.39 -6.46
N ALA A 41 -7.52 -13.15 -5.15
CA ALA A 41 -6.34 -12.95 -4.31
C ALA A 41 -5.58 -14.27 -4.08
N ILE A 42 -6.30 -15.37 -3.85
CA ILE A 42 -5.72 -16.71 -3.70
C ILE A 42 -5.04 -17.16 -5.00
N GLU A 43 -5.69 -16.94 -6.15
CA GLU A 43 -5.11 -17.23 -7.47
C GLU A 43 -3.83 -16.41 -7.71
N ARG A 44 -3.84 -15.11 -7.38
CA ARG A 44 -2.65 -14.25 -7.46
C ARG A 44 -1.50 -14.72 -6.57
N VAL A 45 -1.79 -15.26 -5.39
CA VAL A 45 -0.76 -15.83 -4.50
C VAL A 45 -0.14 -17.08 -5.12
N ASN A 46 -0.94 -17.92 -5.77
CA ASN A 46 -0.44 -19.11 -6.45
C ASN A 46 0.48 -18.74 -7.63
N ASP A 47 0.09 -17.78 -8.46
CA ASP A 47 0.94 -17.28 -9.56
C ASP A 47 2.25 -16.69 -9.03
N THR A 48 2.17 -15.89 -7.96
CA THR A 48 3.35 -15.31 -7.30
C THR A 48 4.28 -16.39 -6.75
N GLN A 49 3.74 -17.51 -6.26
CA GLN A 49 4.54 -18.63 -5.74
C GLN A 49 5.29 -19.37 -6.85
N VAL A 50 4.69 -19.54 -8.02
CA VAL A 50 5.34 -20.12 -9.20
C VAL A 50 6.43 -19.19 -9.74
N GLU A 51 6.15 -17.89 -9.80
CA GLU A 51 7.12 -16.86 -10.20
C GLU A 51 8.31 -16.81 -9.22
N ALA A 52 8.04 -16.87 -7.91
CA ALA A 52 9.07 -16.92 -6.88
C ALA A 52 9.93 -18.19 -7.01
N GLY A 53 9.33 -19.34 -7.33
CA GLY A 53 10.09 -20.57 -7.62
C GLY A 53 11.07 -20.41 -8.77
N ARG A 54 10.64 -19.76 -9.86
CA ARG A 54 11.53 -19.42 -10.99
C ARG A 54 12.59 -18.38 -10.63
N ALA A 55 12.24 -17.39 -9.81
CA ALA A 55 13.17 -16.37 -9.35
C ALA A 55 14.24 -16.95 -8.40
N VAL A 56 13.87 -17.93 -7.57
CA VAL A 56 14.82 -18.66 -6.71
C VAL A 56 15.78 -19.52 -7.54
N ASP A 57 15.28 -20.19 -8.58
CA ASP A 57 16.10 -20.94 -9.54
C ASP A 57 17.10 -20.01 -10.26
N ALA A 58 16.63 -18.86 -10.74
CA ALA A 58 17.47 -17.81 -11.33
C ALA A 58 18.49 -17.23 -10.33
N LEU A 59 18.12 -17.07 -9.05
CA LEU A 59 19.02 -16.56 -8.01
C LEU A 59 20.12 -17.57 -7.64
N MET A 60 19.81 -18.88 -7.66
CA MET A 60 20.81 -19.94 -7.51
C MET A 60 21.83 -19.96 -8.65
N THR A 61 21.55 -19.27 -9.76
CA THR A 61 22.46 -19.09 -10.89
C THR A 61 23.53 -18.00 -10.63
N GLY A 62 23.46 -17.28 -9.50
CA GLY A 62 24.61 -16.60 -8.90
C GLY A 62 24.87 -15.15 -9.32
N ASP A 63 23.88 -14.26 -9.25
CA ASP A 63 24.10 -12.83 -9.52
C ASP A 63 24.67 -12.10 -8.29
N THR A 64 25.98 -11.86 -8.34
CA THR A 64 26.84 -11.46 -7.21
C THR A 64 27.05 -9.94 -7.19
N GLN A 65 25.98 -9.14 -7.31
CA GLN A 65 26.08 -7.69 -7.62
C GLN A 65 25.39 -6.73 -6.65
N ASP A 66 25.00 -7.16 -5.43
CA ASP A 66 23.99 -6.41 -4.66
C ASP A 66 24.36 -6.06 -3.21
N ILE A 67 25.64 -5.90 -2.84
CA ILE A 67 26.03 -5.47 -1.48
C ILE A 67 25.35 -4.14 -1.09
N HIS A 68 25.26 -3.18 -2.02
CA HIS A 68 24.54 -1.93 -1.78
C HIS A 68 23.04 -2.14 -1.56
N ARG A 69 22.43 -3.06 -2.30
CA ARG A 69 21.01 -3.38 -2.17
C ARG A 69 20.70 -4.13 -0.87
N THR A 70 21.62 -4.99 -0.41
CA THR A 70 21.56 -5.63 0.90
C THR A 70 21.65 -4.62 2.03
N MET A 71 22.55 -3.62 1.95
CA MET A 71 22.62 -2.54 2.93
C MET A 71 21.33 -1.69 2.98
N VAL A 72 20.76 -1.37 1.82
CA VAL A 72 19.47 -0.65 1.73
C VAL A 72 18.32 -1.48 2.31
N ALA A 73 18.26 -2.78 2.00
CA ALA A 73 17.27 -3.69 2.54
C ALA A 73 17.37 -3.81 4.08
N LEU A 74 18.59 -3.85 4.62
CA LEU A 74 18.83 -3.86 6.06
C LEU A 74 18.34 -2.57 6.74
N GLN A 75 18.61 -1.40 6.15
CA GLN A 75 18.12 -0.12 6.68
C GLN A 75 16.58 -0.01 6.60
N GLN A 76 15.98 -0.47 5.50
CA GLN A 76 14.53 -0.50 5.37
C GLN A 76 13.88 -1.45 6.40
N ALA A 77 14.51 -2.60 6.67
CA ALA A 77 14.05 -3.54 7.67
C ALA A 77 14.08 -2.94 9.08
N ASP A 78 15.16 -2.22 9.44
CA ASP A 78 15.30 -1.61 10.76
C ASP A 78 14.22 -0.54 11.02
N VAL A 79 13.97 0.34 10.05
CA VAL A 79 12.90 1.36 10.12
C VAL A 79 11.53 0.71 10.23
N SER A 80 11.27 -0.34 9.45
CA SER A 80 10.01 -1.08 9.47
C SER A 80 9.77 -1.79 10.81
N PHE A 81 10.83 -2.30 11.42
CA PHE A 81 10.78 -2.95 12.72
C PHE A 81 10.46 -1.95 13.85
N GLN A 82 11.08 -0.78 13.82
CA GLN A 82 10.77 0.32 14.76
C GLN A 82 9.30 0.74 14.66
N LEU A 83 8.78 0.89 13.44
CA LEU A 83 7.37 1.18 13.20
C LEU A 83 6.45 0.08 13.75
N MET A 84 6.80 -1.19 13.53
CA MET A 84 6.04 -2.32 14.05
C MET A 84 5.98 -2.32 15.59
N MET A 85 7.08 -1.99 16.27
CA MET A 85 7.09 -1.89 17.74
C MET A 85 6.15 -0.78 18.23
N GLN A 86 6.10 0.37 17.54
CA GLN A 86 5.17 1.44 17.88
C GLN A 86 3.71 1.01 17.69
N ILE A 87 3.41 0.27 16.61
CA ILE A 87 2.08 -0.27 16.36
C ILE A 87 1.72 -1.30 17.44
N ARG A 88 2.62 -2.23 17.77
CA ARG A 88 2.41 -3.21 18.86
C ARG A 88 2.06 -2.52 20.17
N ASN A 89 2.83 -1.50 20.55
CA ASN A 89 2.60 -0.77 21.79
C ASN A 89 1.25 -0.05 21.80
N LYS A 90 0.84 0.55 20.66
CA LYS A 90 -0.49 1.16 20.51
C LYS A 90 -1.63 0.14 20.58
N LEU A 91 -1.46 -1.04 19.99
CA LEU A 91 -2.47 -2.10 20.01
C LEU A 91 -2.65 -2.69 21.41
N VAL A 92 -1.56 -2.89 22.16
CA VAL A 92 -1.61 -3.33 23.56
C VAL A 92 -2.34 -2.27 24.40
N GLY A 93 -1.99 -0.99 24.27
CA GLY A 93 -2.67 0.09 24.98
C GLY A 93 -4.16 0.20 24.61
N ALA A 94 -4.52 0.05 23.33
CA ALA A 94 -5.91 0.05 22.90
C ALA A 94 -6.71 -1.14 23.47
N TYR A 95 -6.08 -2.31 23.61
CA TYR A 95 -6.69 -3.46 24.26
C TYR A 95 -6.91 -3.23 25.76
N GLU A 96 -5.91 -2.70 26.46
CA GLU A 96 -6.02 -2.34 27.88
C GLU A 96 -7.12 -1.30 28.12
N GLU A 97 -7.25 -0.29 27.25
CA GLU A 97 -8.28 0.74 27.33
C GLU A 97 -9.69 0.16 27.15
N ILE A 98 -9.90 -0.74 26.18
CA ILE A 98 -11.19 -1.41 25.97
C ILE A 98 -11.59 -2.23 27.20
N GLN A 99 -10.65 -2.95 27.82
CA GLN A 99 -10.93 -3.69 29.05
C GLN A 99 -11.33 -2.77 30.21
N ARG A 100 -10.73 -1.58 30.29
CA ARG A 100 -11.06 -0.57 31.31
C ARG A 100 -12.43 0.07 31.13
N MET A 101 -12.96 0.09 29.91
CA MET A 101 -14.30 0.59 29.62
C MET A 101 -15.42 -0.43 29.86
N GLN A 102 -15.10 -1.72 29.96
CA GLN A 102 -16.08 -2.81 30.08
C GLN A 102 -16.32 -3.33 31.50
N VAL A 103 -15.67 -2.74 32.50
CA VAL A 103 -15.93 -3.02 33.93
C VAL A 103 -16.75 -1.92 34.59
#